data_AF-A0A9D7XZ49-F1
#
_entry.id   AF-A0A9D7XZ49-F1
#
_cell.length_a   1.000
_cell.length_b   1.000
_cell.length_c   1.000
_cell.angle_alpha   90.00
_cell.angle_beta   90.00
_cell.angle_gamma   90.00
#
_symmetry.space_group_name_H-M   'P 1'
#
loop_
_entity.id
_entity.type
_entity.pdbx_description
1 polymer ?
#
loop_
_entity_poly.entity_id
_entity_poly.type
_entity_poly.pdbx_seq_one_letter_code
_entity_poly.pdbx_strand_id
1 'polypeptide(L)'
;MQNPEPVSKPMATQEFYIRNASETEAHGPFTQEQLVSLAEAGKVDPQTLYYEAGSEQWVTIGANADLKAVIFPEKRRLTIKPKDRIDSVNVAADMAPPLSVDDMLAAAEGRTAETKSKRDKNIAFERAAAIGRYACIAMLFLSMAGLLMPSIEQLVSFDMMYLVSQPLVYFGLVDLFLMFVLLLGAVSTYPVIRFRCALGVGFLGIIFWCQGQIVPVITLSAGAIGLYLSTIFVSYIALALASGIGLAGMLAFAYYMVT
;
A
#
# COMPACT_ATOMS: atom_id res chain seq x y z
N MET A 1 14.37 46.68 68.98
CA MET A 1 13.30 47.14 69.88
C MET A 1 12.03 47.21 69.07
N GLN A 2 11.08 46.38 69.47
CA GLN A 2 9.83 46.06 68.78
C GLN A 2 8.72 46.89 69.42
N ASN A 3 7.91 47.58 68.63
CA ASN A 3 6.62 48.13 69.05
C ASN A 3 5.68 48.16 67.83
N PRO A 4 4.36 47.99 68.00
CA PRO A 4 3.66 46.83 67.45
C PRO A 4 2.63 47.23 66.40
N GLU A 5 2.29 46.28 65.53
CA GLU A 5 1.12 46.39 64.66
C GLU A 5 -0.17 46.48 65.49
N PRO A 6 -1.17 47.28 65.07
CA PRO A 6 -2.45 47.31 65.75
C PRO A 6 -3.14 45.96 65.58
N VAL A 7 -3.33 45.28 66.71
CA VAL A 7 -4.13 44.05 66.86
C VAL A 7 -5.53 44.33 66.28
N SER A 8 -5.79 43.82 65.07
CA SER A 8 -7.16 43.71 64.59
C SER A 8 -7.85 42.70 65.49
N LYS A 9 -8.94 43.15 66.15
CA LYS A 9 -9.82 42.26 66.91
C LYS A 9 -10.14 41.05 66.03
N PRO A 10 -10.11 39.81 66.55
CA PRO A 10 -10.62 38.67 65.81
C PRO A 10 -12.08 38.98 65.46
N MET A 11 -12.35 39.28 64.19
CA MET A 11 -13.71 39.40 63.70
C MET A 11 -14.34 38.03 63.91
N ALA A 12 -15.20 37.95 64.93
CA ALA A 12 -16.09 36.81 65.12
C ALA A 12 -16.72 36.50 63.75
N THR A 13 -16.72 35.22 63.38
CA THR A 13 -17.34 34.72 62.15
C THR A 13 -18.79 35.20 62.13
N GLN A 14 -19.05 36.32 61.47
CA GLN A 14 -20.34 36.99 61.56
C GLN A 14 -21.29 36.21 60.67
N GLU A 15 -22.28 35.58 61.31
CA GLU A 15 -23.32 34.82 60.64
C GLU A 15 -24.44 35.76 60.19
N PHE A 16 -24.82 35.68 58.93
CA PHE A 16 -25.84 36.52 58.32
C PHE A 16 -27.09 35.70 58.01
N TYR A 17 -28.24 36.20 58.44
CA TYR A 17 -29.55 35.73 58.01
C TYR A 17 -30.08 36.71 56.98
N ILE A 18 -30.48 36.20 55.82
CA ILE A 18 -31.03 37.00 54.72
C ILE A 18 -32.47 36.61 54.44
N ARG A 19 -33.25 37.56 53.95
CA ARG A 19 -34.57 37.30 53.36
C ARG A 19 -34.80 38.20 52.16
N ASN A 20 -35.55 37.70 51.20
CA ASN A 20 -36.01 38.52 50.09
C ASN A 20 -37.05 39.53 50.57
N ALA A 21 -37.14 40.70 49.92
CA ALA A 21 -38.15 41.70 50.26
C ALA A 21 -39.61 41.20 50.11
N SER A 22 -39.81 40.12 49.33
CA SER A 22 -41.11 39.50 49.10
C SER A 22 -41.43 38.33 50.05
N GLU A 23 -40.46 37.87 50.84
CA GLU A 23 -40.57 36.67 51.66
C GLU A 23 -40.37 36.99 53.14
N THR A 24 -41.15 36.35 54.02
CA THR A 24 -41.07 36.55 55.47
C THR A 24 -40.18 35.51 56.15
N GLU A 25 -39.76 34.48 55.42
CA GLU A 25 -38.90 33.41 55.91
C GLU A 25 -37.43 33.83 55.83
N ALA A 26 -36.69 33.61 56.92
CA ALA A 26 -35.27 33.93 57.00
C ALA A 26 -34.45 32.70 56.60
N HIS A 27 -33.48 32.90 55.71
CA HIS A 27 -32.54 31.88 55.29
C HIS A 27 -31.16 32.17 55.89
N GLY A 28 -30.55 31.15 56.48
CA GLY A 28 -29.23 31.25 57.11
C GLY A 28 -29.01 30.16 58.16
N PRO A 29 -27.88 30.19 58.88
CA PRO A 29 -26.83 31.23 58.83
C PRO A 29 -25.91 31.10 57.61
N PHE A 30 -25.58 32.22 56.96
CA PHE A 30 -24.57 32.30 55.90
C PHE A 30 -23.32 33.02 56.40
N THR A 31 -22.15 32.57 55.94
CA THR A 31 -20.90 33.32 56.11
C THR A 31 -20.79 34.43 55.07
N GLN A 32 -19.89 35.38 55.30
CA GLN A 32 -19.63 36.47 54.35
C GLN A 32 -19.24 35.95 52.95
N GLU A 33 -18.39 34.93 52.86
CA GLU A 33 -17.97 34.32 51.59
C GLU A 33 -19.12 33.65 50.83
N GLN A 34 -20.04 33.01 51.57
CA GLN A 34 -21.24 32.41 51.00
C GLN A 34 -22.19 33.47 50.44
N LEU A 35 -22.32 34.63 51.10
CA LEU A 35 -23.09 35.75 50.58
C LEU A 35 -22.49 36.33 49.29
N VAL A 36 -21.16 36.43 49.19
CA VAL A 36 -20.50 36.84 47.93
C VAL A 36 -20.83 35.87 46.80
N SER A 37 -20.72 34.57 47.07
CA SER A 37 -21.04 33.53 46.09
C SER A 37 -22.51 33.56 45.64
N LEU A 38 -23.44 33.81 46.58
CA LEU A 38 -24.87 33.96 46.27
C LEU A 38 -25.19 35.23 45.48
N ALA A 39 -24.46 36.33 45.74
CA ALA A 39 -24.55 37.56 44.97
C ALA A 39 -23.99 37.40 43.56
N GLU A 40 -22.87 36.70 43.38
CA GLU A 40 -22.33 36.37 42.05
C GLU A 40 -23.26 35.47 41.24
N ALA A 41 -23.96 34.55 41.91
CA ALA A 41 -25.00 33.71 41.31
C ALA A 41 -26.31 34.46 41.01
N GLY A 42 -26.43 35.75 41.38
CA GLY A 42 -27.62 36.56 41.15
C GLY A 42 -28.81 36.21 42.05
N LYS A 43 -28.60 35.45 43.12
CA LYS A 43 -29.65 35.07 44.09
C LYS A 43 -29.79 36.08 45.24
N VAL A 44 -28.80 36.94 45.44
CA VAL A 44 -28.82 38.03 46.41
C VAL A 44 -28.59 39.33 45.65
N ASP A 45 -29.43 40.32 45.92
CA ASP A 45 -29.37 41.65 45.32
C ASP A 45 -29.17 42.73 46.39
N PRO A 46 -28.86 44.00 46.01
CA PRO A 46 -28.71 45.07 46.99
C PRO A 46 -29.98 45.40 47.80
N GLN A 47 -31.15 44.89 47.38
CA GLN A 47 -32.44 45.08 48.05
C GLN A 47 -32.77 43.95 49.03
N THR A 48 -31.98 42.87 49.03
CA THR A 48 -32.10 41.76 49.96
C THR A 48 -31.86 42.27 51.37
N LEU A 49 -32.71 41.83 52.30
CA LEU A 49 -32.67 42.26 53.70
C LEU A 49 -31.78 41.30 54.49
N TYR A 50 -30.88 41.83 55.31
CA TYR A 50 -30.14 41.05 56.29
C TYR A 50 -30.56 41.45 57.71
N TYR A 51 -30.46 40.50 58.64
CA TYR A 51 -30.75 40.75 60.05
C TYR A 51 -29.56 41.41 60.75
N GLU A 52 -29.75 42.61 61.30
CA GLU A 52 -28.72 43.33 62.04
C GLU A 52 -28.89 43.13 63.55
N ALA A 53 -27.97 42.36 64.16
CA ALA A 53 -28.06 41.99 65.58
C ALA A 53 -27.96 43.18 66.56
N GLY A 54 -27.41 44.32 66.13
CA GLY A 54 -27.28 45.52 66.97
C GLY A 54 -28.55 46.35 67.08
N SER A 55 -29.41 46.32 66.07
CA SER A 55 -30.65 47.09 65.99
C SER A 55 -31.91 46.21 66.01
N GLU A 56 -31.75 44.89 65.97
CA GLU A 56 -32.81 43.87 65.85
C GLU A 56 -33.77 44.12 64.68
N GLN A 57 -33.27 44.75 63.61
CA GLN A 57 -34.05 45.13 62.44
C GLN A 57 -33.52 44.49 61.16
N TRP A 58 -34.43 44.32 60.20
CA TRP A 58 -34.12 43.87 58.86
C TRP A 58 -33.72 45.07 58.00
N VAL A 59 -32.45 45.15 57.65
CA VAL A 59 -31.87 46.27 56.90
C VAL A 59 -31.45 45.77 55.53
N THR A 60 -31.66 46.57 54.48
CA THR A 60 -31.22 46.22 53.13
C THR A 60 -29.71 46.18 53.06
N ILE A 61 -29.12 45.19 52.39
CA ILE A 61 -27.65 45.08 52.18
C ILE A 61 -27.09 46.37 51.56
N GLY A 62 -27.85 47.03 50.68
CA GLY A 62 -27.46 48.30 50.07
C GLY A 62 -27.36 49.50 51.03
N ALA A 63 -27.98 49.44 52.22
CA ALA A 63 -27.93 50.53 53.21
C ALA A 63 -26.65 50.48 54.07
N ASN A 64 -26.00 49.33 54.18
CA ASN A 64 -24.71 49.19 54.85
C ASN A 64 -23.58 49.26 53.81
N ALA A 65 -22.86 50.39 53.79
CA ALA A 65 -21.82 50.66 52.81
C ALA A 65 -20.66 49.63 52.88
N ASP A 66 -20.34 49.14 54.08
CA ASP A 66 -19.25 48.19 54.30
C ASP A 66 -19.62 46.79 53.78
N LEU A 67 -20.83 46.31 54.07
CA LEU A 67 -21.34 45.02 53.55
C LEU A 67 -21.53 45.05 52.04
N LYS A 68 -22.05 46.15 51.49
CA LYS A 68 -22.23 46.33 50.04
C LYS A 68 -20.89 46.28 49.30
N ALA A 69 -19.84 46.92 49.83
CA ALA A 69 -18.54 46.96 49.19
C ALA A 69 -17.87 45.58 49.12
N VAL A 70 -18.11 44.72 50.11
CA VAL A 70 -17.57 43.36 50.13
C VAL A 70 -18.38 42.40 49.25
N ILE A 71 -19.71 42.49 49.27
CA ILE A 71 -20.58 41.57 48.52
C ILE A 71 -20.68 41.95 47.04
N PHE A 72 -20.63 43.24 46.70
CA PHE A 72 -20.75 43.75 45.33
C PHE A 72 -19.53 44.63 44.95
N PRO A 73 -18.33 44.05 44.77
CA PRO A 73 -17.17 44.82 44.32
C PRO A 73 -17.40 45.35 42.89
N GLU A 74 -17.06 46.62 42.64
CA GLU A 74 -17.14 47.22 41.30
C GLU A 74 -16.16 46.51 40.34
N LYS A 75 -16.68 45.61 39.49
CA LYS A 75 -15.89 44.85 38.51
C LYS A 75 -15.25 45.82 37.49
N ARG A 76 -13.96 46.15 37.66
CA ARG A 76 -13.17 46.88 36.65
C ARG A 76 -13.04 46.01 35.39
N ARG A 77 -13.58 46.47 34.26
CA ARG A 77 -13.36 45.85 32.94
C ARG A 77 -11.86 45.86 32.64
N LEU A 78 -11.25 44.68 32.60
CA LEU A 78 -9.89 44.50 32.10
C LEU A 78 -9.94 44.48 30.57
N THR A 79 -9.57 45.59 29.94
CA THR A 79 -9.41 45.66 28.48
C THR A 79 -8.07 45.01 28.10
N ILE A 80 -8.12 43.80 27.53
CA ILE A 80 -6.92 43.10 27.04
C ILE A 80 -6.40 43.85 25.81
N LYS A 81 -5.13 44.30 25.83
CA LYS A 81 -4.45 44.85 24.65
C LYS A 81 -4.22 43.72 23.63
N PRO A 82 -4.53 43.91 22.33
CA PRO A 82 -4.29 42.89 21.31
C PRO A 82 -2.79 42.67 21.16
N LYS A 83 -2.35 41.44 21.44
CA LYS A 83 -0.97 40.98 21.23
C LYS A 83 -0.84 40.54 19.77
N ASP A 84 0.32 40.82 19.18
CA ASP A 84 0.65 40.53 17.79
C ASP A 84 0.24 39.13 17.33
N ARG A 85 -0.25 39.10 16.08
CA ARG A 85 -0.66 37.96 15.25
C ARG A 85 -0.01 36.65 15.68
N ILE A 86 -0.82 35.75 16.24
CA ILE A 86 -0.43 34.35 16.45
C ILE A 86 -0.52 33.69 15.06
N ASP A 87 0.62 33.30 14.49
CA ASP A 87 0.63 32.44 13.30
C ASP A 87 -0.06 31.12 13.67
N SER A 88 -1.21 30.89 13.07
CA SER A 88 -1.98 29.66 13.26
C SER A 88 -1.16 28.48 12.71
N VAL A 89 -0.83 27.53 13.59
CA VAL A 89 -0.12 26.28 13.25
C VAL A 89 -0.90 25.42 12.22
N ASN A 90 -2.19 25.71 12.00
CA ASN A 90 -2.97 25.17 10.88
C ASN A 90 -2.68 25.91 9.58
N VAL A 91 -1.42 25.93 9.15
CA VAL A 91 -1.15 26.08 7.72
C VAL A 91 -1.53 24.73 7.11
N ALA A 92 -2.54 24.71 6.23
CA ALA A 92 -2.87 23.54 5.44
C ALA A 92 -1.62 23.17 4.63
N ALA A 93 -0.83 22.24 5.16
CA ALA A 93 0.29 21.66 4.46
C ALA A 93 -0.24 21.12 3.13
N ASP A 94 0.49 21.43 2.07
CA ASP A 94 0.20 21.17 0.66
C ASP A 94 -0.88 20.13 0.43
N MET A 95 -1.97 20.59 -0.20
CA MET A 95 -3.02 19.75 -0.75
C MET A 95 -2.39 18.75 -1.72
N ALA A 96 -1.92 17.62 -1.18
CA ALA A 96 -1.73 16.42 -1.98
C ALA A 96 -3.08 16.20 -2.68
N PRO A 97 -3.09 16.06 -4.01
CA PRO A 97 -4.33 15.93 -4.76
C PRO A 97 -5.20 14.83 -4.12
N PRO A 98 -6.53 15.02 -4.07
CA PRO A 98 -7.42 14.08 -3.42
C PRO A 98 -7.17 12.67 -3.96
N LEU A 99 -6.83 11.75 -3.05
CA LEU A 99 -6.40 10.39 -3.38
C LEU A 99 -7.54 9.68 -4.13
N SER A 100 -7.31 9.30 -5.38
CA SER A 100 -8.31 8.60 -6.17
C SER A 100 -8.47 7.16 -5.71
N VAL A 101 -9.61 6.52 -6.01
CA VAL A 101 -9.79 5.09 -5.76
C VAL A 101 -8.73 4.27 -6.50
N ASP A 102 -8.31 4.71 -7.69
CA ASP A 102 -7.23 4.08 -8.45
C ASP A 102 -5.89 4.16 -7.70
N ASP A 103 -5.60 5.27 -7.02
CA ASP A 103 -4.42 5.40 -6.17
C ASP A 103 -4.50 4.52 -4.92
N MET A 104 -5.70 4.36 -4.35
CA MET A 104 -5.95 3.43 -3.24
C MET A 104 -5.74 1.97 -3.67
N LEU A 105 -6.27 1.58 -4.82
CA LEU A 105 -6.09 0.24 -5.39
C LEU A 105 -4.63 0.01 -5.80
N ALA A 106 -3.97 1.00 -6.41
CA ALA A 106 -2.56 0.92 -6.75
C ALA A 106 -1.69 0.79 -5.49
N ALA A 107 -2.02 1.47 -4.39
CA ALA A 107 -1.32 1.30 -3.12
C ALA A 107 -1.50 -0.10 -2.53
N ALA A 108 -2.72 -0.64 -2.59
CA ALA A 108 -3.02 -2.00 -2.14
C ALA A 108 -2.29 -3.08 -2.98
N GLU A 109 -2.15 -2.85 -4.29
CA GLU A 109 -1.44 -3.75 -5.21
C GLU A 109 0.09 -3.49 -5.29
N GLY A 110 0.62 -2.54 -4.51
CA GLY A 110 2.04 -2.21 -4.49
C GLY A 110 2.56 -1.54 -5.78
N ARG A 111 1.69 -0.84 -6.51
CA ARG A 111 1.97 -0.16 -7.79
C ARG A 111 2.33 1.33 -7.64
N THR A 112 2.40 1.88 -6.43
CA THR A 112 2.79 3.28 -6.21
C THR A 112 4.31 3.46 -6.25
N ALA A 113 4.79 4.69 -6.44
CA ALA A 113 6.22 5.01 -6.50
C ALA A 113 6.99 4.49 -5.26
N GLU A 114 6.36 4.54 -4.08
CA GLU A 114 6.97 4.09 -2.83
C GLU A 114 6.89 2.57 -2.59
N THR A 115 5.90 1.89 -3.16
CA THR A 115 5.64 0.46 -2.91
C THR A 115 6.07 -0.47 -4.03
N LYS A 116 6.43 0.08 -5.21
CA LYS A 116 6.89 -0.68 -6.39
C LYS A 116 8.05 -1.62 -6.10
N SER A 117 8.96 -1.24 -5.20
CA SER A 117 10.10 -2.06 -4.78
C SER A 117 9.71 -3.23 -3.86
N LYS A 118 8.54 -3.14 -3.22
CA LYS A 118 7.98 -4.15 -2.30
C LYS A 118 7.00 -5.10 -3.00
N ARG A 119 6.79 -4.95 -4.30
CA ARG A 119 5.89 -5.82 -5.09
C ARG A 119 6.41 -7.25 -5.12
N ASP A 120 5.48 -8.19 -5.05
CA ASP A 120 5.82 -9.61 -5.20
C ASP A 120 6.48 -9.88 -6.57
N LYS A 121 7.70 -10.43 -6.51
CA LYS A 121 8.49 -10.80 -7.69
C LYS A 121 7.90 -12.04 -8.37
N ASN A 122 7.11 -12.86 -7.66
CA ASN A 122 6.46 -14.04 -8.22
C ASN A 122 5.54 -13.69 -9.39
N ILE A 123 4.78 -12.60 -9.30
CA ILE A 123 3.90 -12.14 -10.40
C ILE A 123 4.73 -11.84 -11.66
N ALA A 124 5.93 -11.28 -11.49
CA ALA A 124 6.82 -11.01 -12.62
C ALA A 124 7.39 -12.31 -13.22
N PHE A 125 7.74 -13.28 -12.38
CA PHE A 125 8.23 -14.59 -12.79
C PHE A 125 7.16 -15.44 -13.49
N GLU A 126 5.92 -15.41 -13.02
CA GLU A 126 4.79 -16.09 -13.67
C GLU A 126 4.55 -15.57 -15.08
N ARG A 127 4.54 -14.24 -15.25
CA ARG A 127 4.41 -13.61 -16.57
C ARG A 127 5.58 -13.95 -17.49
N ALA A 128 6.81 -13.90 -16.97
CA ALA A 128 7.99 -14.31 -17.73
C ALA A 128 7.91 -15.78 -18.14
N ALA A 129 7.50 -16.68 -17.24
CA ALA A 129 7.31 -18.10 -17.54
C ALA A 129 6.23 -18.33 -18.61
N ALA A 130 5.14 -17.55 -18.59
CA ALA A 130 4.11 -17.61 -19.62
C ALA A 130 4.66 -17.20 -21.01
N ILE A 131 5.44 -16.12 -21.08
CA ILE A 131 6.13 -15.70 -22.31
C ILE A 131 7.11 -16.78 -22.77
N GLY A 132 7.88 -17.34 -21.84
CA GLY A 132 8.85 -18.39 -22.14
C GLY A 132 8.20 -19.65 -22.72
N ARG A 133 7.02 -20.02 -22.23
CA ARG A 133 6.22 -21.11 -22.82
C ARG A 133 5.88 -20.84 -24.29
N TYR A 134 5.44 -19.63 -24.63
CA TYR A 134 5.13 -19.29 -26.02
C TYR A 134 6.39 -19.27 -26.91
N ALA A 135 7.54 -18.83 -26.38
CA ALA A 135 8.80 -18.93 -27.10
C ALA A 135 9.20 -20.39 -27.36
N CYS A 136 9.04 -21.29 -26.37
CA CYS A 136 9.27 -22.72 -26.53
C CYS A 136 8.36 -23.33 -27.61
N ILE A 137 7.09 -22.95 -27.65
CA ILE A 137 6.15 -23.40 -28.70
C ILE A 137 6.64 -22.97 -30.08
N ALA A 138 7.03 -21.71 -30.25
CA ALA A 138 7.53 -21.20 -31.53
C ALA A 138 8.83 -21.90 -31.97
N MET A 139 9.77 -22.15 -31.04
CA MET A 139 11.00 -22.88 -31.32
C MET A 139 10.74 -24.35 -31.71
N LEU A 140 9.82 -25.03 -31.02
CA LEU A 140 9.42 -26.41 -31.37
C LEU A 140 8.73 -26.46 -32.74
N PHE A 141 7.90 -25.46 -33.07
CA PHE A 141 7.29 -25.34 -34.39
C PHE A 141 8.35 -25.22 -35.49
N LEU A 142 9.34 -24.35 -35.31
CA LEU A 142 10.44 -24.18 -36.26
C LEU A 142 11.30 -25.45 -36.37
N SER A 143 11.61 -26.10 -35.25
CA SER A 143 12.32 -27.39 -35.23
C SER A 143 11.56 -28.47 -36.00
N MET A 144 10.25 -28.60 -35.74
CA MET A 144 9.36 -29.51 -36.46
C MET A 144 9.35 -29.23 -37.96
N ALA A 145 9.25 -27.96 -38.37
CA ALA A 145 9.31 -27.58 -39.78
C ALA A 145 10.64 -28.00 -40.42
N GLY A 146 11.78 -27.70 -39.78
CA GLY A 146 13.11 -28.08 -40.30
C GLY A 146 13.33 -29.59 -40.40
N LEU A 147 12.67 -30.38 -39.55
CA LEU A 147 12.82 -31.84 -39.54
C LEU A 147 11.82 -32.57 -40.44
N LEU A 148 10.61 -32.05 -40.62
CA LEU A 148 9.54 -32.71 -41.39
C LEU A 148 9.46 -32.23 -42.84
N MET A 149 9.70 -30.94 -43.11
CA MET A 149 9.53 -30.37 -44.45
C MET A 149 10.36 -31.08 -45.54
N PRO A 150 11.63 -31.48 -45.30
CA PRO A 150 12.41 -32.18 -46.33
C PRO A 150 11.82 -33.53 -46.76
N SER A 151 10.92 -34.11 -45.96
CA SER A 151 10.26 -35.40 -46.24
C SER A 151 8.73 -35.25 -46.34
N ILE A 152 8.24 -34.05 -46.64
CA ILE A 152 6.80 -33.76 -46.63
C ILE A 152 6.05 -34.54 -47.72
N GLU A 153 6.66 -34.74 -48.89
CA GLU A 153 6.06 -35.49 -49.99
C GLU A 153 5.83 -36.95 -49.60
N GLN A 154 6.82 -37.57 -48.96
CA GLN A 154 6.75 -38.96 -48.49
C GLN A 154 5.77 -39.11 -47.31
N LEU A 155 5.64 -38.07 -46.49
CA LEU A 155 4.65 -38.02 -45.42
C LEU A 155 3.23 -37.95 -45.97
N VAL A 156 3.00 -37.14 -47.00
CA VAL A 156 1.69 -36.99 -47.67
C VAL A 156 1.34 -38.22 -48.50
N SER A 157 2.31 -38.87 -49.14
CA SER A 157 2.10 -40.08 -49.92
C SER A 157 1.99 -41.36 -49.08
N PHE A 158 2.19 -41.26 -47.76
CA PHE A 158 2.22 -42.40 -46.83
C PHE A 158 3.21 -43.50 -47.24
N ASP A 159 4.37 -43.13 -47.78
CA ASP A 159 5.44 -44.08 -48.06
C ASP A 159 6.14 -44.50 -46.76
N MET A 160 5.54 -45.47 -46.07
CA MET A 160 6.02 -45.99 -44.80
C MET A 160 7.41 -46.62 -44.91
N MET A 161 7.78 -47.17 -46.07
CA MET A 161 9.08 -47.80 -46.26
C MET A 161 10.19 -46.74 -46.18
N TYR A 162 9.98 -45.60 -46.85
CA TYR A 162 10.91 -44.49 -46.80
C TYR A 162 10.94 -43.81 -45.42
N LEU A 163 9.76 -43.50 -44.86
CA LEU A 163 9.65 -42.79 -43.58
C LEU A 163 10.36 -43.55 -42.43
N VAL A 164 10.29 -44.89 -42.44
CA VAL A 164 10.93 -45.68 -41.38
C VAL A 164 12.44 -45.54 -41.39
N SER A 165 13.03 -45.33 -42.57
CA SER A 165 14.47 -45.17 -42.76
C SER A 165 14.99 -43.76 -42.44
N GLN A 166 14.10 -42.79 -42.20
CA GLN A 166 14.45 -41.39 -41.98
C GLN A 166 14.40 -41.03 -40.49
N PRO A 167 15.53 -41.06 -39.76
CA PRO A 167 15.54 -40.78 -38.33
C PRO A 167 15.01 -39.39 -37.98
N LEU A 168 15.22 -38.39 -38.85
CA LEU A 168 14.80 -37.01 -38.64
C LEU A 168 13.28 -36.85 -38.50
N VAL A 169 12.50 -37.65 -39.25
CA VAL A 169 11.04 -37.58 -39.25
C VAL A 169 10.49 -37.88 -37.85
N TYR A 170 11.03 -38.88 -37.16
CA TYR A 170 10.60 -39.22 -35.81
C TYR A 170 10.83 -38.07 -34.83
N PHE A 171 11.96 -37.38 -34.94
CA PHE A 171 12.24 -36.21 -34.10
C PHE A 171 11.32 -35.02 -34.42
N GLY A 172 10.99 -34.80 -35.68
CA GLY A 172 10.02 -33.79 -36.08
C GLY A 172 8.61 -34.09 -35.55
N LEU A 173 8.19 -35.36 -35.55
CA LEU A 173 6.91 -35.79 -34.95
C LEU A 173 6.90 -35.64 -33.43
N VAL A 174 8.01 -35.94 -32.76
CA VAL A 174 8.17 -35.68 -31.31
C VAL A 174 8.06 -34.19 -31.02
N ASP A 175 8.71 -33.33 -31.81
CA ASP A 175 8.65 -31.88 -31.62
C ASP A 175 7.23 -31.33 -31.85
N LEU A 176 6.50 -31.87 -32.85
CA LEU A 176 5.09 -31.58 -33.09
C LEU A 176 4.23 -31.96 -31.87
N PHE A 177 4.41 -33.17 -31.33
CA PHE A 177 3.69 -33.63 -30.16
C PHE A 177 3.97 -32.76 -28.93
N LEU A 178 5.24 -32.48 -28.64
CA LEU A 178 5.65 -31.62 -27.52
C LEU A 178 5.10 -30.19 -27.66
N MET A 179 5.07 -29.66 -28.88
CA MET A 179 4.47 -28.36 -29.19
C MET A 179 2.98 -28.34 -28.82
N PHE A 180 2.21 -29.35 -29.22
CA PHE A 180 0.79 -29.45 -28.87
C PHE A 180 0.56 -29.58 -27.38
N VAL A 181 1.36 -30.40 -26.69
CA VAL A 181 1.28 -30.56 -25.23
C VAL A 181 1.57 -29.22 -24.51
N LEU A 182 2.53 -28.43 -25.00
CA LEU A 182 2.79 -27.09 -24.45
C LEU A 182 1.70 -26.07 -24.77
N LEU A 183 1.10 -26.13 -25.95
CA LEU A 183 -0.06 -25.30 -26.32
C LEU A 183 -1.22 -25.53 -25.33
N LEU A 184 -1.45 -26.79 -24.94
CA LEU A 184 -2.43 -27.18 -23.92
C LEU A 184 -2.05 -26.71 -22.49
N GLY A 185 -0.85 -26.18 -22.27
CA GLY A 185 -0.42 -25.64 -20.97
C GLY A 185 0.24 -26.64 -20.03
N ALA A 186 0.53 -27.86 -20.50
CA ALA A 186 1.18 -28.89 -19.69
C ALA A 186 2.70 -28.63 -19.55
N VAL A 187 3.06 -27.74 -18.62
CA VAL A 187 4.46 -27.40 -18.29
C VAL A 187 5.23 -28.54 -17.60
N SER A 188 4.54 -29.57 -17.12
CA SER A 188 5.15 -30.83 -16.62
C SER A 188 6.01 -31.54 -17.67
N THR A 189 5.86 -31.18 -18.94
CA THR A 189 6.59 -31.74 -20.09
C THR A 189 7.99 -31.12 -20.26
N TYR A 190 8.34 -30.06 -19.53
CA TYR A 190 9.66 -29.41 -19.63
C TYR A 190 10.86 -30.34 -19.47
N PRO A 191 10.88 -31.34 -18.56
CA PRO A 191 11.98 -32.30 -18.49
C PRO A 191 12.17 -33.09 -19.79
N VAL A 192 11.08 -33.45 -20.47
CA VAL A 192 11.12 -34.16 -21.75
C VAL A 192 11.66 -33.26 -22.85
N ILE A 193 11.26 -31.98 -22.87
CA ILE A 193 11.79 -30.98 -23.81
C ILE A 193 13.30 -30.80 -23.60
N ARG A 194 13.75 -30.71 -22.36
CA ARG A 194 15.17 -30.59 -22.02
C ARG A 194 15.98 -31.81 -22.49
N PHE A 195 15.44 -33.01 -22.30
CA PHE A 195 16.03 -34.24 -22.83
C PHE A 195 16.09 -34.22 -24.37
N ARG A 196 15.00 -33.78 -25.02
CA ARG A 196 14.94 -33.62 -26.48
C ARG A 196 15.97 -32.61 -27.00
N CYS A 197 16.23 -31.51 -26.29
CA CYS A 197 17.32 -30.58 -26.60
C CYS A 197 18.69 -31.26 -26.52
N ALA A 198 18.93 -32.06 -25.48
CA ALA A 198 20.18 -32.82 -25.35
C ALA A 198 20.37 -33.81 -26.51
N LEU A 199 19.29 -34.48 -26.96
CA LEU A 199 19.33 -35.30 -28.18
C LEU A 199 19.55 -34.48 -29.46
N GLY A 200 19.05 -33.25 -29.51
CA GLY A 200 19.29 -32.32 -30.62
C GLY A 200 20.78 -31.95 -30.75
N VAL A 201 21.40 -31.55 -29.65
CA VAL A 201 22.84 -31.22 -29.64
C VAL A 201 23.70 -32.47 -29.83
N GLY A 202 23.36 -33.57 -29.16
CA GLY A 202 24.13 -34.80 -29.19
C GLY A 202 23.88 -35.64 -30.45
N PHE A 203 22.76 -36.37 -30.48
CA PHE A 203 22.48 -37.34 -31.53
C PHE A 203 22.31 -36.70 -32.92
N LEU A 204 21.44 -35.69 -33.05
CA LEU A 204 21.24 -35.02 -34.33
C LEU A 204 22.47 -34.22 -34.75
N GLY A 205 23.15 -33.57 -33.80
CA GLY A 205 24.43 -32.91 -34.04
C GLY A 205 25.48 -33.84 -34.63
N ILE A 206 25.63 -35.06 -34.09
CA ILE A 206 26.54 -36.07 -34.64
C ILE A 206 26.12 -36.52 -36.03
N ILE A 207 24.82 -36.72 -36.30
CA ILE A 207 24.34 -37.08 -37.65
C ILE A 207 24.77 -36.04 -38.68
N PHE A 208 24.49 -34.76 -38.43
CA PHE A 208 24.86 -33.69 -39.37
C PHE A 208 26.38 -33.52 -39.48
N TRP A 209 27.11 -33.70 -38.39
CA TRP A 209 28.57 -33.69 -38.39
C TRP A 209 29.15 -34.79 -39.28
N CYS A 210 28.66 -36.03 -39.15
CA CYS A 210 29.07 -37.16 -39.96
C CYS A 210 28.73 -36.98 -41.45
N GLN A 211 27.71 -36.18 -41.76
CA GLN A 211 27.33 -35.80 -43.13
C GLN A 211 28.15 -34.60 -43.67
N GLY A 212 29.09 -34.05 -42.88
CA GLY A 212 29.87 -32.87 -43.25
C GLY A 212 29.09 -31.56 -43.22
N GLN A 213 27.87 -31.56 -42.66
CA GLN A 213 26.99 -30.39 -42.64
C GLN A 213 27.19 -29.58 -41.35
N ILE A 214 28.19 -28.70 -41.34
CA ILE A 214 28.54 -27.91 -40.15
C ILE A 214 27.46 -26.86 -39.81
N VAL A 215 26.81 -26.27 -40.82
CA VAL A 215 25.81 -25.22 -40.61
C VAL A 215 24.62 -25.72 -39.78
N PRO A 216 23.95 -26.84 -40.12
CA PRO A 216 22.94 -27.47 -39.27
C PRO A 216 23.39 -27.77 -37.85
N VAL A 217 24.64 -28.23 -37.66
CA VAL A 217 25.16 -28.53 -36.31
C VAL A 217 25.13 -27.28 -35.43
N ILE A 218 25.62 -26.15 -35.96
CA ILE A 218 25.69 -24.89 -35.21
C ILE A 218 24.29 -24.33 -34.96
N THR A 219 23.45 -24.25 -35.99
CA THR A 219 22.11 -23.64 -35.89
C THR A 219 21.17 -24.47 -35.01
N LEU A 220 21.18 -25.80 -35.16
CA LEU A 220 20.43 -26.71 -34.30
C LEU A 220 20.91 -26.64 -32.85
N SER A 221 22.22 -26.56 -32.63
CA SER A 221 22.77 -26.46 -31.26
C SER A 221 22.38 -25.15 -30.59
N ALA A 222 22.48 -24.02 -31.30
CA ALA A 222 22.01 -22.73 -30.81
C ALA A 222 20.51 -22.75 -30.49
N GLY A 223 19.70 -23.33 -31.40
CA GLY A 223 18.28 -23.54 -31.21
C GLY A 223 17.97 -24.37 -29.95
N ALA A 224 18.64 -25.51 -29.80
CA ALA A 224 18.42 -26.44 -28.69
C ALA A 224 18.84 -25.86 -27.34
N ILE A 225 19.95 -25.12 -27.28
CA ILE A 225 20.41 -24.41 -26.09
C ILE A 225 19.40 -23.32 -25.70
N GLY A 226 18.96 -22.50 -26.66
CA GLY A 226 17.97 -21.45 -26.41
C GLY A 226 16.62 -22.00 -25.93
N LEU A 227 16.15 -23.10 -26.53
CA LEU A 227 14.96 -23.82 -26.09
C LEU A 227 15.14 -24.37 -24.68
N TYR A 228 16.26 -25.02 -24.38
CA TYR A 228 16.56 -25.57 -23.05
C TYR A 228 16.53 -24.47 -21.98
N LEU A 229 17.26 -23.38 -22.21
CA LEU A 229 17.36 -22.27 -21.26
C LEU A 229 16.01 -21.56 -21.06
N SER A 230 15.17 -21.48 -22.10
CA SER A 230 13.82 -20.90 -22.01
C SER A 230 12.87 -21.71 -21.13
N THR A 231 13.15 -22.99 -20.87
CA THR A 231 12.41 -23.81 -19.89
C THR A 231 12.88 -23.62 -18.44
N ILE A 232 13.96 -22.86 -18.21
CA ILE A 232 14.58 -22.67 -16.88
C ILE A 232 14.48 -21.22 -16.43
N PHE A 233 14.77 -20.27 -17.33
CA PHE A 233 14.84 -18.87 -16.96
C PHE A 233 13.46 -18.24 -16.74
N VAL A 234 13.32 -17.59 -15.58
CA VAL A 234 12.13 -16.83 -15.18
C VAL A 234 12.39 -15.33 -15.11
N SER A 235 13.60 -14.87 -15.43
CA SER A 235 13.93 -13.45 -15.54
C SER A 235 13.77 -12.97 -16.99
N TYR A 236 13.20 -11.77 -17.17
CA TYR A 236 12.93 -11.23 -18.52
C TYR A 236 14.18 -11.13 -19.39
N ILE A 237 15.30 -10.67 -18.83
CA ILE A 237 16.55 -10.47 -19.59
C ILE A 237 17.12 -11.82 -20.04
N ALA A 238 17.26 -12.77 -19.11
CA ALA A 238 17.82 -14.08 -19.46
C ALA A 238 16.89 -14.83 -20.42
N LEU A 239 15.59 -14.71 -20.23
CA LEU A 239 14.60 -15.31 -21.13
C LEU A 239 14.63 -14.66 -22.52
N ALA A 240 14.74 -13.33 -22.62
CA ALA A 240 14.83 -12.63 -23.91
C ALA A 240 16.07 -13.05 -24.70
N LEU A 241 17.22 -13.19 -24.03
CA LEU A 241 18.46 -13.68 -24.65
C LEU A 241 18.33 -15.15 -25.08
N ALA A 242 17.83 -16.01 -24.20
CA ALA A 242 17.66 -17.44 -24.48
C ALA A 242 16.68 -17.69 -25.63
N SER A 243 15.51 -17.04 -25.60
CA SER A 243 14.51 -17.14 -26.65
C SER A 243 14.98 -16.51 -27.96
N GLY A 244 15.70 -15.37 -27.91
CA GLY A 244 16.29 -14.76 -29.10
C GLY A 244 17.29 -15.68 -29.81
N ILE A 245 18.24 -16.24 -29.06
CA ILE A 245 19.22 -17.20 -29.59
C ILE A 245 18.52 -18.46 -30.10
N GLY A 246 17.55 -18.98 -29.34
CA GLY A 246 16.83 -20.19 -29.69
C GLY A 246 15.96 -20.05 -30.94
N LEU A 247 15.23 -18.95 -31.07
CA LEU A 247 14.42 -18.65 -32.26
C LEU A 247 15.30 -18.41 -33.48
N ALA A 248 16.37 -17.62 -33.36
CA ALA A 248 17.30 -17.41 -34.46
C ALA A 248 17.96 -18.71 -34.92
N GLY A 249 18.40 -19.55 -33.97
CA GLY A 249 18.99 -20.86 -34.26
C GLY A 249 18.02 -21.81 -34.94
N MET A 250 16.80 -21.95 -34.41
CA MET A 250 15.78 -22.84 -35.00
C MET A 250 15.27 -22.34 -36.34
N LEU A 251 15.13 -21.02 -36.53
CA LEU A 251 14.75 -20.44 -37.81
C LEU A 251 15.83 -20.64 -38.87
N ALA A 252 17.11 -20.40 -38.51
CA ALA A 252 18.23 -20.64 -39.42
C ALA A 252 18.38 -22.14 -39.77
N PHE A 253 18.16 -23.04 -38.79
CA PHE A 253 18.13 -24.48 -39.02
C PHE A 253 17.00 -24.87 -39.98
N ALA A 254 15.77 -24.42 -39.72
CA ALA A 254 14.63 -24.72 -40.58
C ALA A 254 14.81 -24.18 -42.00
N TYR A 255 15.34 -22.96 -42.14
CA TYR A 255 15.66 -22.37 -43.44
C TYR A 255 16.65 -23.26 -44.21
N TYR A 256 17.78 -23.61 -43.59
CA TYR A 256 18.82 -24.42 -44.24
C TYR A 256 18.34 -25.81 -44.64
N MET A 257 17.46 -26.43 -43.84
CA MET A 257 16.94 -27.75 -44.18
C MET A 257 15.96 -27.74 -45.35
N VAL A 258 15.30 -26.60 -45.60
CA VAL A 258 14.24 -26.46 -46.61
C VAL A 258 14.76 -25.95 -47.95
N THR A 259 15.88 -25.21 -47.96
CA THR A 259 16.49 -24.63 -49.17
C THR A 259 17.71 -25.39 -49.62
#